data_AF-A0A840DIP0-F1
#
_entry.id   AF-A0A840DIP0-F1
#
_cell.length_a   1.000
_cell.length_b   1.000
_cell.length_c   1.000
_cell.angle_alpha   90.00
_cell.angle_beta   90.00
_cell.angle_gamma   90.00
#
_symmetry.space_group_name_H-M   'P 1'
#
loop_
_entity.id
_entity.type
_entity.pdbx_description
1 polymer ?
#
loop_
_entity_poly.entity_id
_entity_poly.type
_entity_poly.pdbx_seq_one_letter_code
_entity_poly.pdbx_strand_id
1 'polypeptide(L)'
;MRPGELDIGIVEAVHPHQDRDPIGQGPDLFSTAIRGGKEELGIEISKNDVKFLGFGVDEQYYQWNIIGFVQCHETIEEIVSQRTRGISGKWEIIGA
;
A
#
# COMPACT_ATOMS: atom_id res chain seq x y z
N MET A 1 -2.66 2.47 -18.90
CA MET A 1 -3.36 3.44 -18.05
C MET A 1 -4.75 3.66 -18.60
N ARG A 2 -5.78 3.15 -17.91
CA ARG A 2 -7.18 3.40 -18.29
C ARG A 2 -7.56 4.81 -17.80
N PRO A 3 -8.53 5.50 -18.42
CA PRO A 3 -8.95 6.83 -17.96
C PRO A 3 -9.40 6.79 -16.49
N GLY A 4 -8.81 7.62 -15.64
CA GLY A 4 -9.12 7.69 -14.21
C GLY A 4 -8.46 6.61 -13.34
N GLU A 5 -7.62 5.76 -13.91
CA GLU A 5 -6.85 4.75 -13.17
C GLU A 5 -5.36 5.11 -13.17
N LEU A 6 -4.73 5.05 -11.99
CA LEU A 6 -3.29 5.12 -11.83
C LEU A 6 -2.76 3.76 -11.39
N ASP A 7 -2.08 3.07 -12.30
CA ASP A 7 -1.40 1.81 -11.99
C ASP A 7 -0.08 2.12 -11.26
N ILE A 8 -0.04 1.87 -9.95
CA ILE A 8 1.15 2.05 -9.12
C ILE A 8 1.41 0.81 -8.27
N GLY A 9 2.62 0.29 -8.36
CA GLY A 9 3.09 -0.77 -7.48
C GLY A 9 3.56 -0.15 -6.15
N ILE A 10 2.85 -0.45 -5.07
CA ILE A 10 3.30 -0.18 -3.71
C ILE A 10 3.54 -1.53 -3.04
N VAL A 11 4.76 -1.73 -2.56
CA VAL A 11 5.12 -2.91 -1.79
C VAL A 11 5.33 -2.46 -0.37
N GLU A 12 4.40 -2.83 0.51
CA GLU A 12 4.45 -2.49 1.92
C GLU A 12 4.54 -3.77 2.74
N ALA A 13 5.51 -3.83 3.65
CA ALA A 13 5.67 -4.97 4.53
C ALA A 13 4.63 -4.90 5.66
N VAL A 14 4.07 -6.04 6.05
CA VAL A 14 3.16 -6.10 7.19
C VAL A 14 3.94 -5.82 8.48
N HIS A 15 3.63 -4.71 9.14
CA HIS A 15 4.31 -4.30 10.35
C HIS A 15 3.75 -5.05 11.57
N PRO A 16 4.59 -5.74 12.38
CA PRO A 16 4.12 -6.68 13.42
C PRO A 16 3.31 -6.03 14.56
N HIS A 17 3.43 -4.71 14.74
CA HIS A 17 2.74 -3.97 15.80
C HIS A 17 1.68 -3.00 15.28
N GLN A 18 1.79 -2.54 14.03
CA GLN A 18 0.91 -1.51 13.49
C GLN A 18 -0.19 -2.13 12.62
N ASP A 19 0.10 -3.28 12.02
CA ASP A 19 -0.81 -3.98 11.13
C ASP A 19 -1.33 -5.26 11.81
N ARG A 20 -1.66 -5.16 13.10
CA ARG A 20 -2.16 -6.30 13.89
C ARG A 20 -3.65 -6.18 14.05
N ASP A 21 -4.36 -7.30 13.84
CA ASP A 21 -5.77 -7.39 14.16
C ASP A 21 -6.01 -7.08 15.66
N PRO A 22 -6.98 -6.22 16.01
CA PRO A 22 -7.22 -5.81 17.40
C PRO A 22 -7.64 -6.96 18.32
N ILE A 23 -8.13 -8.07 17.77
CA ILE A 23 -8.51 -9.29 18.50
C ILE A 23 -7.32 -10.29 18.53
N GLY A 24 -6.23 -9.98 17.83
CA GLY A 24 -4.96 -10.70 17.91
C GLY A 24 -4.90 -11.97 17.07
N GLN A 25 -5.79 -12.14 16.10
CA GLN A 25 -5.86 -13.36 15.27
C GLN A 25 -4.86 -13.42 14.11
N GLY A 26 -4.09 -12.37 13.89
CA GLY A 26 -3.11 -12.30 12.81
C GLY A 26 -2.88 -10.89 12.31
N PRO A 27 -2.29 -10.74 11.11
CA PRO A 27 -2.10 -9.43 10.49
C PRO A 27 -3.42 -8.87 9.95
N ASP A 28 -3.60 -7.56 10.10
CA ASP A 28 -4.67 -6.78 9.47
C ASP A 28 -4.16 -6.14 8.18
N LEU A 29 -4.35 -6.86 7.08
CA LEU A 29 -3.90 -6.44 5.75
C LEU A 29 -4.55 -5.12 5.27
N PHE A 30 -5.75 -4.79 5.78
CA PHE A 30 -6.35 -3.49 5.48
C PHE A 30 -5.57 -2.36 6.13
N SER A 31 -5.13 -2.55 7.37
CA SER A 31 -4.29 -1.58 8.06
C SER A 31 -2.95 -1.40 7.36
N THR A 32 -2.33 -2.48 6.85
CA THR A 32 -1.14 -2.39 5.99
C THR A 32 -1.38 -1.54 4.74
N ALA A 33 -2.46 -1.81 4.00
CA ALA A 33 -2.76 -1.07 2.76
C ALA A 33 -3.06 0.43 3.02
N ILE A 34 -3.79 0.74 4.10
CA ILE A 34 -4.08 2.12 4.52
C ILE A 34 -2.80 2.85 4.90
N ARG A 35 -1.96 2.20 5.72
CA ARG A 35 -0.67 2.77 6.15
C ARG A 35 0.25 3.00 4.96
N GLY A 36 0.43 2.00 4.09
CA GLY A 36 1.28 2.12 2.90
C GLY A 36 0.80 3.23 1.97
N GLY A 37 -0.51 3.33 1.70
CA GLY A 37 -1.05 4.43 0.90
C GLY A 37 -0.82 5.81 1.53
N LYS A 38 -0.94 5.91 2.86
CA LYS A 38 -0.67 7.15 3.58
C LYS A 38 0.82 7.53 3.58
N GLU A 39 1.70 6.57 3.82
CA GLU A 39 3.15 6.77 3.92
C GLU A 39 3.79 7.06 2.56
N GLU A 40 3.39 6.34 1.51
CA GLU A 40 3.99 6.43 0.18
C GLU A 40 3.33 7.47 -0.73
N LEU A 41 2.00 7.66 -0.61
CA LEU A 41 1.24 8.54 -1.49
C LEU A 41 0.62 9.74 -0.78
N GLY A 42 0.58 9.77 0.55
CA GLY A 42 -0.04 10.85 1.32
C GLY A 42 -1.57 10.82 1.40
N ILE A 43 -2.22 9.84 0.76
CA ILE A 43 -3.68 9.76 0.62
C ILE A 43 -4.38 9.19 1.86
N GLU A 44 -5.63 9.58 2.07
CA GLU A 44 -6.49 9.03 3.13
C GLU A 44 -7.33 7.88 2.56
N ILE A 45 -7.24 6.70 3.18
CA ILE A 45 -7.91 5.48 2.72
C ILE A 45 -8.77 4.92 3.85
N SER A 46 -10.04 4.60 3.56
CA SER A 46 -10.87 3.82 4.48
C SER A 46 -10.83 2.33 4.15
N LYS A 47 -11.14 1.46 5.12
CA LYS A 47 -11.20 0.00 4.88
C LYS A 47 -12.20 -0.38 3.76
N ASN A 48 -13.26 0.41 3.57
CA ASN A 48 -14.28 0.13 2.56
C ASN A 48 -13.79 0.38 1.13
N ASP A 49 -12.75 1.19 0.97
CA ASP A 49 -12.18 1.58 -0.32
C ASP A 49 -11.18 0.56 -0.85
N VAL A 50 -10.68 -0.31 0.03
CA VAL A 50 -9.74 -1.38 -0.31
C VAL A 50 -10.51 -2.60 -0.80
N LYS A 51 -10.08 -3.15 -1.94
CA LYS A 51 -10.53 -4.46 -2.45
C LYS A 51 -9.34 -5.34 -2.76
N PHE A 52 -9.22 -6.45 -2.03
CA PHE A 52 -8.28 -7.51 -2.37
C PHE A 52 -8.86 -8.42 -3.44
N LEU A 53 -8.05 -8.75 -4.44
CA LEU A 53 -8.44 -9.57 -5.59
C LEU A 53 -7.83 -10.97 -5.54
N GLY A 54 -6.65 -11.10 -4.97
CA GLY A 54 -5.96 -12.37 -4.91
C GLY A 54 -4.65 -12.29 -4.15
N PHE A 55 -3.96 -13.41 -4.16
CA PHE A 55 -2.63 -13.55 -3.58
C PHE A 55 -1.72 -14.31 -4.54
N GLY A 56 -0.42 -14.09 -4.41
CA GLY A 56 0.61 -14.74 -5.21
C GLY A 56 1.84 -15.05 -4.36
N VAL A 57 2.72 -15.88 -4.92
CA VAL A 57 4.04 -16.16 -4.34
C VAL A 57 5.07 -15.49 -5.24
N ASP A 58 5.92 -14.66 -4.63
CA ASP A 58 7.18 -14.25 -5.23
C ASP A 58 8.17 -15.41 -5.08
N GLU A 59 8.48 -16.09 -6.19
CA GLU A 59 9.40 -17.24 -6.19
C GLU A 59 10.88 -16.85 -6.03
N GLN A 60 11.23 -15.58 -6.27
CA GLN A 60 12.59 -15.09 -6.10
C GLN A 60 12.90 -14.84 -4.63
N TYR A 61 11.95 -14.26 -3.89
CA TYR A 61 12.11 -13.91 -2.48
C TYR A 61 11.35 -14.84 -1.52
N TYR A 62 10.60 -15.81 -2.04
CA TYR A 62 9.76 -16.75 -1.29
C TYR A 62 8.75 -16.05 -0.37
N GLN A 63 8.14 -14.98 -0.87
CA GLN A 63 7.20 -14.15 -0.11
C GLN A 63 5.78 -14.25 -0.66
N TRP A 64 4.81 -14.19 0.25
CA TRP A 64 3.39 -14.09 -0.13
C TRP A 64 3.03 -12.63 -0.35
N ASN A 65 2.44 -12.34 -1.50
CA ASN A 65 1.96 -11.02 -1.85
C ASN A 65 0.44 -11.04 -2.00
N ILE A 66 -0.20 -9.94 -1.60
CA ILE A 66 -1.62 -9.70 -1.78
C ILE A 66 -1.76 -8.63 -2.86
N ILE A 67 -2.63 -8.85 -3.83
CA ILE A 67 -2.92 -7.87 -4.89
C ILE A 67 -4.36 -7.38 -4.76
N GLY A 68 -4.55 -6.08 -4.99
CA GLY A 68 -5.84 -5.41 -4.89
C GLY A 68 -5.82 -4.03 -5.51
N PHE A 69 -6.89 -3.28 -5.28
CA PHE A 69 -6.99 -1.87 -5.64
C PHE A 69 -7.62 -1.07 -4.52
N VAL A 70 -7.35 0.23 -4.54
CA VAL A 70 -7.90 1.20 -3.61
C VAL A 70 -8.61 2.29 -4.41
N GLN A 71 -9.85 2.56 -4.04
CA GLN A 71 -10.56 3.73 -4.53
C GLN A 71 -10.18 4.95 -3.69
N CYS A 72 -9.86 6.08 -4.33
CA CYS A 72 -9.49 7.31 -3.63
C CYS A 72 -10.24 8.51 -4.21
N HIS A 73 -10.24 9.62 -3.49
CA HIS A 73 -10.93 10.85 -3.90
C HIS A 73 -10.02 11.78 -4.71
N GLU A 74 -8.71 11.65 -4.50
CA GLU A 74 -7.66 12.42 -5.13
C GLU A 74 -7.58 12.13 -6.63
N THR A 75 -7.27 13.15 -7.42
CA THR A 75 -6.97 12.94 -8.84
C THR A 75 -5.58 12.36 -9.03
N ILE A 76 -5.33 11.80 -10.21
CA ILE A 76 -4.02 11.25 -10.58
C ILE A 76 -2.94 12.33 -10.41
N GLU A 77 -3.22 13.56 -10.84
CA GLU A 77 -2.28 14.68 -10.76
C GLU A 77 -1.95 15.06 -9.31
N GLU A 78 -2.95 15.00 -8.42
CA GLU A 78 -2.77 15.25 -6.99
C GLU A 78 -1.88 14.18 -6.35
N ILE A 79 -2.15 12.90 -6.64
CA ILE A 79 -1.35 11.77 -6.13
C ILE A 79 0.11 11.87 -6.60
N VAL A 80 0.32 12.16 -7.89
CA VAL A 80 1.67 12.33 -8.47
C VAL A 80 2.39 13.53 -7.83
N SER A 81 1.69 14.64 -7.59
CA SER A 81 2.28 15.83 -6.95
C SER A 81 2.61 15.59 -5.47
N GLN A 82 1.81 14.81 -4.75
CA GLN A 82 2.07 14.46 -3.35
C GLN A 82 3.24 13.49 -3.24
N ARG A 83 3.30 12.46 -4.07
CA ARG A 83 4.41 11.50 -4.10
C ARG A 83 5.76 12.16 -4.36
N THR A 84 5.81 13.14 -5.28
CA THR A 84 7.06 13.89 -5.55
C THR A 84 7.51 14.78 -4.38
N ARG A 85 6.62 15.05 -3.41
CA ARG A 85 6.93 15.79 -2.17
C ARG A 85 7.21 14.87 -0.98
N GLY A 86 6.87 13.58 -1.10
CA GLY A 86 7.13 12.55 -0.09
C GLY A 86 8.64 12.35 0.11
N ILE A 87 9.04 12.19 1.37
CA ILE A 87 10.42 11.89 1.77
C ILE A 87 10.77 10.52 1.18
N SER A 88 11.85 10.45 0.39
CA SER A 88 12.50 9.20 -0.04
C SER A 88 12.56 8.22 1.14
N GLY A 89 12.11 6.98 0.91
CA GLY A 89 11.66 6.01 1.92
C GLY A 89 12.23 6.13 3.32
N LYS A 90 11.35 6.28 4.32
CA LYS A 90 11.71 6.07 5.74
C LYS A 90 12.22 4.65 6.01
N TRP A 91 11.94 3.69 5.12
CA TRP A 91 12.32 2.28 5.23
C TRP A 91 13.02 1.73 3.98
N GLU A 92 13.20 2.54 2.94
CA GLU A 92 14.02 2.14 1.80
C GLU A 92 15.49 2.25 2.21
N ILE A 93 16.12 1.11 2.51
CA ILE A 93 17.57 1.05 2.63
C ILE A 93 18.12 1.41 1.25
N ILE A 94 18.82 2.54 1.16
CA ILE A 94 19.69 2.86 0.02
C ILE A 94 20.78 1.79 -0.02
N GLY A 95 20.52 0.72 -0.76
CA GLY A 95 21.45 -0.38 -0.98
C GLY A 95 22.46 -0.01 -2.05
N ALA A 96 23.66 0.35 -1.59
CA ALA A 96 25.00 0.27 -2.21
C ALA A 96 25.16 0.56 -3.72
#